data_AF-A0A1M5AWU2-F1
#
_entry.id   AF-A0A1M5AWU2-F1
#
_cell.length_a   1.000
_cell.length_b   1.000
_cell.length_c   1.000
_cell.angle_alpha   90.00
_cell.angle_beta   90.00
_cell.angle_gamma   90.00
#
_symmetry.space_group_name_H-M   'P 1'
#
loop_
_entity.id
_entity.type
_entity.pdbx_description
1 polymer ?
#
loop_
_entity_poly.entity_id
_entity_poly.type
_entity_poly.pdbx_seq_one_letter_code
_entity_poly.pdbx_strand_id
1 'polypeptide(L)'
;MNFLKKTQQVAFSLQEDSRFPDSYDTFTETLGIQTQSNIYVIEKGLEKRLISSYSWNDNDPINGCFKENGIHDDVEIEFEAIDKTMSNLQFQDFYFVESDGTEEESVRKLLSNKVTVVPIRNKKENLGWIILSRYQKFGANEVLLAEYGASMIAILMTISEQGKKEKEYQDRSKVRRALNSLSYSELEAANLILSELDGLEGLLVASKVADREGITRSIIVNALRKLESAGMVYSKSLGMKGTFVKVLNPNLLSAIEKVATSYLEMTV
;
A
#
# COMPACT_ATOMS: atom_id res chain seq x y z
N MET A 1 15.55 13.29 30.95
CA MET A 1 16.44 12.94 29.80
C MET A 1 16.61 14.19 28.94
N ASN A 2 17.83 14.53 28.49
CA ASN A 2 18.06 15.70 27.62
C ASN A 2 17.38 15.47 26.26
N PHE A 3 16.80 16.53 25.67
CA PHE A 3 16.07 16.51 24.40
C PHE A 3 16.86 15.83 23.26
N LEU A 4 18.18 16.05 23.19
CA LEU A 4 19.06 15.40 22.22
C LEU A 4 19.00 13.86 22.26
N LYS A 5 18.88 13.27 23.46
CA LYS A 5 18.76 11.81 23.59
C LYS A 5 17.40 11.33 23.07
N LYS A 6 16.33 12.10 23.28
CA LYS A 6 15.00 11.78 22.74
C LYS A 6 15.03 11.77 21.21
N THR A 7 15.63 12.79 20.60
CA THR A 7 15.74 12.88 19.13
C THR A 7 16.57 11.73 18.55
N GLN A 8 17.68 11.37 19.21
CA GLN A 8 18.51 10.23 18.79
C GLN A 8 17.74 8.91 18.86
N GLN A 9 17.00 8.65 19.94
CA GLN A 9 16.22 7.42 20.07
C GLN A 9 15.14 7.30 18.99
N VAL A 10 14.42 8.40 18.73
CA VAL A 10 13.42 8.45 17.66
C VAL A 10 14.07 8.20 16.29
N ALA A 11 15.25 8.76 16.02
CA ALA A 11 15.98 8.51 14.78
C ALA A 11 16.47 7.06 14.63
N PHE A 12 17.01 6.47 15.69
CA PHE A 12 17.53 5.10 15.67
C PHE A 12 16.42 4.04 15.55
N SER A 13 15.25 4.29 16.15
CA SER A 13 14.12 3.34 16.09
C SER A 13 13.69 2.97 14.66
N LEU A 14 13.89 3.87 13.70
CA LEU A 14 13.62 3.63 12.29
C LEU A 14 14.67 2.77 11.59
N GLN A 15 15.91 2.83 12.06
CA GLN A 15 17.03 2.10 11.45
C GLN A 15 17.06 0.64 11.92
N GLU A 16 16.50 0.36 13.08
CA GLU A 16 16.49 -0.98 13.68
C GLU A 16 15.25 -1.81 13.31
N ASP A 17 14.22 -1.22 12.71
CA ASP A 17 13.01 -1.96 12.31
C ASP A 17 13.32 -2.89 11.13
N SER A 18 13.36 -4.20 11.40
CA SER A 18 13.61 -5.24 10.39
C SER A 18 12.50 -5.37 9.35
N ARG A 19 11.31 -4.83 9.64
CA ARG A 19 10.16 -4.76 8.74
C ARG A 19 10.17 -3.50 7.88
N PHE A 20 11.25 -2.70 7.94
CA PHE A 20 11.43 -1.54 7.09
C PHE A 20 11.35 -1.92 5.60
N PRO A 21 10.64 -1.16 4.73
CA PRO A 21 9.86 0.06 4.99
C PRO A 21 8.35 -0.18 5.21
N ASP A 22 7.93 -1.40 5.54
CA ASP A 22 6.53 -1.83 5.53
C ASP A 22 5.79 -1.62 6.86
N SER A 23 6.50 -1.23 7.92
CA SER A 23 5.95 -1.02 9.26
C SER A 23 6.41 0.30 9.87
N TYR A 24 5.52 0.94 10.63
CA TYR A 24 5.79 2.17 11.38
C TYR A 24 5.65 1.97 12.90
N ASP A 25 5.42 0.74 13.37
CA ASP A 25 5.04 0.47 14.77
C ASP A 25 6.14 0.85 15.75
N THR A 26 7.36 0.38 15.49
CA THR A 26 8.54 0.65 16.34
C THR A 26 8.79 2.14 16.49
N PHE A 27 8.58 2.88 15.40
CA PHE A 27 8.69 4.33 15.38
C PHE A 27 7.59 5.01 16.18
N THR A 28 6.34 4.61 15.95
CA THR A 28 5.15 5.16 16.59
C THR A 28 5.18 4.94 18.10
N GLU A 29 5.61 3.74 18.52
CA GLU A 29 5.88 3.40 19.91
C GLU A 29 6.98 4.28 20.51
N THR A 30 8.14 4.38 19.83
CA THR A 30 9.26 5.18 20.35
C THR A 30 8.85 6.65 20.48
N LEU A 31 8.17 7.21 19.47
CA LEU A 31 7.66 8.58 19.52
C LEU A 31 6.69 8.76 20.68
N GLY A 32 5.76 7.82 20.88
CA GLY A 32 4.79 7.83 21.98
C GLY A 32 5.45 7.79 23.35
N ILE A 33 6.48 6.97 23.54
CA ILE A 33 7.27 6.91 24.78
C ILE A 33 8.00 8.24 25.02
N GLN A 34 8.64 8.81 23.99
CA GLN A 34 9.41 10.06 24.16
C GLN A 34 8.54 11.29 24.40
N THR A 35 7.33 11.30 23.83
CA THR A 35 6.33 12.36 23.97
C THR A 35 5.36 12.11 25.12
N GLN A 36 5.35 10.89 25.70
CA GLN A 36 4.41 10.47 26.74
C GLN A 36 2.96 10.74 26.33
N SER A 37 2.61 10.31 25.13
CA SER A 37 1.28 10.48 24.54
C SER A 37 0.90 9.30 23.67
N ASN A 38 -0.41 9.15 23.46
CA ASN A 38 -0.92 8.26 22.44
C ASN A 38 -0.61 8.87 21.07
N ILE A 39 -0.23 8.03 20.12
CA ILE A 39 0.15 8.42 18.78
C ILE A 39 -0.72 7.66 17.78
N TYR A 40 -1.22 8.36 16.77
CA TYR A 40 -1.92 7.77 15.64
C TYR A 40 -1.33 8.34 14.35
N VAL A 41 -0.94 7.45 13.44
CA VAL A 41 -0.40 7.83 12.13
C VAL A 41 -1.45 7.49 11.08
N ILE A 42 -1.99 8.52 10.45
CA ILE A 42 -3.04 8.42 9.43
C ILE A 42 -2.43 8.68 8.07
N GLU A 43 -2.60 7.73 7.15
CA GLU A 43 -2.27 7.90 5.75
C GLU A 43 -3.44 8.54 5.00
N LYS A 44 -3.13 9.54 4.17
CA LYS A 44 -4.09 10.13 3.25
C LYS A 44 -4.30 9.19 2.07
N GLY A 45 -5.53 8.70 1.93
CA GLY A 45 -5.98 7.90 0.80
C GLY A 45 -7.40 8.28 0.38
N LEU A 46 -8.02 7.47 -0.48
CA LEU A 46 -9.46 7.56 -0.74
C LEU A 46 -10.26 7.26 0.54
N GLU A 47 -9.78 6.28 1.30
CA GLU A 47 -10.20 6.01 2.67
C GLU A 47 -9.05 6.40 3.60
N LYS A 48 -9.31 7.23 4.61
CA LYS A 48 -8.32 7.62 5.63
C LYS A 48 -7.95 6.36 6.43
N ARG A 49 -6.68 5.92 6.30
CA ARG A 49 -6.22 4.65 6.88
C ARG A 49 -5.33 4.89 8.08
N LEU A 50 -5.63 4.24 9.20
CA LEU A 50 -4.71 4.17 10.33
C LEU A 50 -3.59 3.19 9.95
N ILE A 51 -2.37 3.68 9.82
CA ILE A 51 -1.21 2.87 9.42
C ILE A 51 -0.34 2.42 10.59
N SER A 52 -0.43 3.12 11.72
CA SER A 52 0.18 2.69 12.99
C SER A 52 -0.39 3.51 14.15
N SER A 53 -0.43 2.90 15.34
CA SER A 53 -0.88 3.55 16.55
C SER A 53 -0.10 3.04 17.75
N TYR A 54 0.02 3.88 18.78
CA TYR A 54 0.56 3.51 20.07
C TYR A 54 -0.25 4.15 21.20
N SER A 55 -0.60 3.36 22.20
CA SER A 55 -1.32 3.81 23.40
C SER A 55 -0.35 3.93 24.57
N TRP A 56 0.00 5.16 24.95
CA TRP A 56 0.68 5.42 26.22
C TRP A 56 -0.28 5.28 27.41
N ASN A 57 -1.56 5.62 27.19
CA ASN A 57 -2.66 5.42 28.12
C ASN A 57 -3.85 4.79 27.39
N ASP A 58 -4.21 3.57 27.77
CA ASP A 58 -5.33 2.84 27.17
C ASP A 58 -6.69 3.47 27.47
N ASN A 59 -6.79 4.24 28.57
CA ASN A 59 -8.01 4.97 28.94
C ASN A 59 -8.11 6.36 28.27
N ASP A 60 -7.28 6.64 27.27
CA ASP A 60 -7.46 7.84 26.46
C ASP A 60 -8.74 7.70 25.63
N PRO A 61 -9.73 8.59 25.80
CA PRO A 61 -10.99 8.48 25.08
C PRO A 61 -10.85 8.61 23.56
N ILE A 62 -9.74 9.18 23.06
CA ILE A 62 -9.44 9.26 21.62
C ILE A 62 -9.12 7.89 21.01
N ASN A 63 -8.74 6.89 21.83
CA ASN A 63 -8.54 5.52 21.35
C ASN A 63 -9.82 4.96 20.68
N GLY A 64 -10.99 5.31 21.19
CA GLY A 64 -12.27 4.85 20.64
C GLY A 64 -12.61 5.42 19.26
N CYS A 65 -11.87 6.43 18.78
CA CYS A 65 -12.10 7.01 17.47
C CYS A 65 -11.48 6.20 16.32
N PHE A 66 -10.62 5.22 16.64
CA PHE A 66 -9.88 4.46 15.65
C PHE A 66 -10.20 2.98 15.72
N LYS A 67 -10.26 2.34 14.54
CA LYS A 67 -10.38 0.89 14.35
C LYS A 67 -9.10 0.36 13.74
N GLU A 68 -8.93 -0.96 13.74
CA GLU A 68 -7.68 -1.64 13.35
C GLU A 68 -7.04 -1.14 12.04
N ASN A 69 -7.85 -0.73 11.05
CA ASN A 69 -7.36 -0.20 9.77
C ASN A 69 -7.97 1.14 9.36
N GLY A 70 -8.44 1.95 10.29
CA GLY A 70 -9.08 3.20 9.91
C GLY A 70 -9.64 4.00 11.05
N ILE A 71 -10.53 4.90 10.67
CA ILE A 71 -11.27 5.77 11.57
C ILE A 71 -12.69 5.21 11.68
N HIS A 72 -13.31 5.31 12.85
CA HIS A 72 -14.70 4.93 13.00
C HIS A 72 -15.62 5.81 12.12
N ASP A 73 -16.73 5.26 11.63
CA ASP A 73 -17.55 5.93 10.60
C ASP A 73 -18.39 7.09 11.19
N ASP A 74 -18.61 7.10 12.50
CA ASP A 74 -19.21 8.18 13.29
C ASP A 74 -18.21 9.29 13.66
N VAL A 75 -16.96 9.16 13.23
CA VAL A 75 -15.88 10.13 13.48
C VAL A 75 -15.53 10.89 12.21
N GLU A 76 -15.93 12.16 12.16
CA GLU A 76 -15.50 13.09 11.11
C GLU A 76 -14.42 14.04 11.62
N ILE A 77 -13.25 14.02 10.96
CA ILE A 77 -12.13 14.91 11.23
C ILE A 77 -11.78 15.68 9.95
N GLU A 78 -11.86 17.01 10.04
CA GLU A 78 -11.51 17.96 8.96
C GLU A 78 -9.99 18.12 8.79
N PHE A 79 -9.33 17.01 8.50
CA PHE A 79 -7.89 16.96 8.31
C PHE A 79 -7.40 17.85 7.15
N GLU A 80 -8.24 18.05 6.11
CA GLU A 80 -7.91 18.88 4.96
C GLU A 80 -7.66 20.36 5.29
N ALA A 81 -8.27 20.87 6.37
CA ALA A 81 -8.03 22.22 6.86
C ALA A 81 -6.71 22.35 7.63
N ILE A 82 -6.12 21.22 8.07
CA ILE A 82 -4.90 21.18 8.89
C ILE A 82 -3.67 21.21 7.98
N ASP A 83 -3.30 22.41 7.55
CA ASP A 83 -2.14 22.66 6.70
C ASP A 83 -0.86 22.99 7.49
N LYS A 84 -0.93 23.08 8.81
CA LYS A 84 0.22 23.34 9.68
C LYS A 84 0.03 22.57 10.97
N THR A 85 1.12 22.40 11.71
CA THR A 85 1.05 21.82 13.03
C THR A 85 0.11 22.63 13.92
N MET A 86 -0.96 21.98 14.39
CA MET A 86 -1.90 22.55 15.33
C MET A 86 -1.68 21.87 16.67
N SER A 87 -1.17 22.61 17.65
CA SER A 87 -0.80 22.07 18.95
C SER A 87 -1.82 22.43 20.02
N ASN A 88 -2.00 21.52 20.98
CA ASN A 88 -2.82 21.75 22.18
C ASN A 88 -4.29 22.07 21.89
N LEU A 89 -4.83 21.58 20.78
CA LEU A 89 -6.24 21.63 20.44
C LEU A 89 -7.06 20.95 21.52
N GLN A 90 -8.26 21.47 21.76
CA GLN A 90 -9.29 20.72 22.44
C GLN A 90 -9.95 19.79 21.43
N PHE A 91 -10.43 18.65 21.90
CA PHE A 91 -11.05 17.65 21.02
C PHE A 91 -12.17 18.23 20.15
N GLN A 92 -13.00 19.12 20.70
CA GLN A 92 -14.07 19.83 19.98
C GLN A 92 -13.59 20.77 18.86
N ASP A 93 -12.32 21.16 18.82
CA ASP A 93 -11.81 22.16 17.86
C ASP A 93 -11.57 21.57 16.47
N PHE A 94 -11.65 20.24 16.32
CA PHE A 94 -11.34 19.55 15.06
C PHE A 94 -12.19 18.29 14.81
N TYR A 95 -13.29 18.11 15.54
CA TYR A 95 -14.09 16.88 15.51
C TYR A 95 -15.60 17.11 15.75
N PHE A 96 -16.42 16.36 15.01
CA PHE A 96 -17.86 16.25 15.21
C PHE A 96 -18.24 14.77 15.49
N VAL A 97 -18.81 14.45 16.66
CA VAL A 97 -19.66 13.25 16.77
C VAL A 97 -21.07 13.71 16.42
N GLU A 98 -21.79 12.97 15.57
CA GLU A 98 -23.23 12.92 15.71
C GLU A 98 -23.54 12.16 17.00
N SER A 99 -23.81 12.86 18.10
CA SER A 99 -24.16 12.21 19.36
C SER A 99 -25.68 12.05 19.47
N ASP A 100 -26.15 10.81 19.61
CA ASP A 100 -27.54 10.46 19.95
C ASP A 100 -27.92 10.77 21.42
N GLY A 101 -27.30 11.79 22.02
CA GLY A 101 -27.72 12.39 23.28
C GLY A 101 -27.42 11.63 24.58
N THR A 102 -26.60 10.58 24.57
CA THR A 102 -26.53 9.66 25.73
C THR A 102 -25.36 9.78 26.72
N GLU A 103 -24.25 10.50 26.48
CA GLU A 103 -23.16 10.50 27.49
C GLU A 103 -22.40 11.82 27.66
N GLU A 104 -22.92 12.73 28.51
CA GLU A 104 -22.21 13.95 28.93
C GLU A 104 -20.83 13.67 29.55
N GLU A 105 -20.61 12.52 30.20
CA GLU A 105 -19.36 12.21 30.89
C GLU A 105 -18.24 11.79 29.93
N SER A 106 -18.56 11.00 28.91
CA SER A 106 -17.63 10.58 27.84
C SER A 106 -17.18 11.79 27.01
N VAL A 107 -18.12 12.69 26.68
CA VAL A 107 -17.82 13.97 26.03
C VAL A 107 -16.94 14.86 26.92
N ARG A 108 -17.21 14.97 28.23
CA ARG A 108 -16.36 15.75 29.16
C ARG A 108 -14.94 15.19 29.27
N LYS A 109 -14.75 13.86 29.26
CA LYS A 109 -13.42 13.24 29.25
C LYS A 109 -12.67 13.54 27.94
N LEU A 110 -13.34 13.45 26.80
CA LEU A 110 -12.78 13.86 25.49
C LEU A 110 -12.31 15.32 25.48
N LEU A 111 -13.12 16.25 26.04
CA LEU A 111 -12.80 17.68 26.11
C LEU A 111 -11.58 18.03 26.98
N SER A 112 -11.21 17.14 27.90
CA SER A 112 -10.08 17.35 28.81
C SER A 112 -8.72 17.05 28.17
N ASN A 113 -8.69 16.28 27.08
CA ASN A 113 -7.46 15.97 26.37
C ASN A 113 -6.93 17.17 25.58
N LYS A 114 -5.61 17.20 25.47
CA LYS A 114 -4.88 18.04 24.54
C LYS A 114 -4.45 17.20 23.37
N VAL A 115 -4.74 17.72 22.19
CA VAL A 115 -4.44 17.05 20.93
C VAL A 115 -3.49 17.92 20.12
N THR A 116 -2.48 17.29 19.55
CA THR A 116 -1.60 17.92 18.58
C THR A 116 -1.68 17.15 17.28
N VAL A 117 -1.99 17.85 16.18
CA VAL A 117 -2.04 17.27 14.84
C VAL A 117 -0.91 17.85 14.02
N VAL A 118 -0.08 16.97 13.44
CA VAL A 118 1.09 17.32 12.65
C VAL A 118 0.93 16.73 11.24
N PRO A 119 0.84 17.56 10.19
CA PRO A 119 0.74 17.05 8.82
C PRO A 119 2.05 16.39 8.36
N ILE A 120 1.94 15.26 7.66
CA ILE A 120 3.04 14.51 7.06
C ILE A 120 3.17 14.93 5.60
N ARG A 121 4.32 15.50 5.20
CA ARG A 121 4.44 16.17 3.90
C ARG A 121 5.67 15.78 3.10
N ASN A 122 5.49 15.67 1.79
CA ASN A 122 6.57 15.53 0.83
C ASN A 122 6.35 16.49 -0.37
N LYS A 123 7.32 17.36 -0.67
CA LYS A 123 7.32 18.25 -1.87
C LYS A 123 5.96 18.93 -2.19
N LYS A 124 5.26 19.43 -1.16
CA LYS A 124 3.92 20.07 -1.18
C LYS A 124 2.71 19.13 -1.25
N GLU A 125 2.93 17.83 -1.36
CA GLU A 125 1.89 16.83 -1.18
C GLU A 125 1.72 16.52 0.31
N ASN A 126 0.46 16.44 0.75
CA ASN A 126 0.12 15.96 2.08
C ASN A 126 -0.09 14.46 2.03
N LEU A 127 0.75 13.71 2.72
CA LEU A 127 0.74 12.25 2.76
C LEU A 127 -0.13 11.72 3.89
N GLY A 128 -0.47 12.55 4.88
CA GLY A 128 -1.18 12.09 6.07
C GLY A 128 -1.01 13.02 7.26
N TRP A 129 -1.29 12.50 8.46
CA TRP A 129 -1.17 13.23 9.72
C TRP A 129 -0.67 12.33 10.85
N ILE A 130 0.12 12.90 11.76
CA ILE A 130 0.40 12.32 13.08
C ILE A 130 -0.48 13.05 14.09
N ILE A 131 -1.23 12.30 14.88
CA ILE A 131 -2.06 12.80 15.96
C ILE A 131 -1.46 12.36 17.28
N LEU A 132 -1.26 13.31 18.19
CA LEU A 132 -0.78 13.07 19.54
C LEU A 132 -1.88 13.44 20.52
N SER A 133 -2.17 12.56 21.47
CA SER A 133 -3.16 12.81 22.53
C SER A 133 -2.59 12.53 23.92
N ARG A 134 -2.86 13.46 24.85
CA ARG A 134 -2.71 13.25 26.29
C ARG A 134 -3.45 14.33 27.08
N TYR A 135 -3.65 14.12 28.38
CA TYR A 135 -4.29 15.11 29.28
C TYR A 135 -3.48 16.40 29.49
N GLN A 136 -2.15 16.36 29.31
CA GLN A 136 -1.25 17.51 29.56
C GLN A 136 -0.90 18.26 28.27
N LYS A 137 -0.72 19.58 28.37
CA LYS A 137 -0.26 20.40 27.23
C LYS A 137 1.08 19.92 26.69
N PHE A 138 1.22 19.89 25.37
CA PHE A 138 2.47 19.69 24.65
C PHE A 138 3.31 20.97 24.66
N GLY A 139 4.57 20.84 25.08
CA GLY A 139 5.54 21.92 25.01
C GLY A 139 6.23 21.96 23.66
N ALA A 140 7.08 22.97 23.46
CA ALA A 140 7.81 23.16 22.21
C ALA A 140 8.68 21.95 21.83
N ASN A 141 9.27 21.27 22.83
CA ASN A 141 10.11 20.10 22.59
C ASN A 141 9.30 18.91 22.08
N GLU A 142 8.12 18.64 22.65
CA GLU A 142 7.27 17.55 22.19
C GLU A 142 6.71 17.82 20.79
N VAL A 143 6.28 19.06 20.53
CA VAL A 143 5.82 19.47 19.19
C VAL A 143 6.95 19.35 18.16
N LEU A 144 8.16 19.81 18.50
CA LEU A 144 9.33 19.69 17.63
C LEU A 144 9.69 18.23 17.34
N LEU A 145 9.58 17.35 18.34
CA LEU A 145 9.83 15.92 18.16
C LEU A 145 8.78 15.28 17.24
N ALA A 146 7.52 15.72 17.34
CA ALA A 146 6.45 15.27 16.47
C ALA A 146 6.64 15.75 15.01
N GLU A 147 7.06 17.00 14.79
CA GLU A 147 7.40 17.52 13.45
C GLU A 147 8.61 16.81 12.84
N TYR A 148 9.63 16.56 13.65
CA TYR A 148 10.77 15.74 13.25
C TYR A 148 10.31 14.34 12.83
N GLY A 149 9.43 13.72 13.61
CA GLY A 149 8.84 12.44 13.30
C GLY A 149 8.02 12.43 12.01
N ALA A 150 7.17 13.44 11.81
CA ALA A 150 6.38 13.59 10.58
C ALA A 150 7.27 13.72 9.34
N SER A 151 8.40 14.43 9.46
CA SER A 151 9.37 14.55 8.37
C SER A 151 10.03 13.21 8.03
N MET A 152 10.34 12.40 9.05
CA MET A 152 10.90 11.07 8.82
C MET A 152 9.86 10.11 8.22
N ILE A 153 8.64 10.05 8.76
CA ILE A 153 7.57 9.23 8.17
C ILE A 153 7.32 9.62 6.71
N ALA A 154 7.35 10.90 6.37
CA ALA A 154 7.19 11.34 4.98
C ALA A 154 8.25 10.75 4.04
N ILE A 155 9.52 10.69 4.48
CA ILE A 155 10.60 10.04 3.73
C ILE A 155 10.31 8.55 3.56
N LEU A 156 9.87 7.87 4.62
CA LEU A 156 9.56 6.44 4.59
C LEU A 156 8.42 6.09 3.65
N MET A 157 7.30 6.82 3.75
CA MET A 157 6.16 6.64 2.85
C MET A 157 6.58 6.80 1.39
N THR A 158 7.48 7.77 1.13
CA THR A 158 8.03 8.00 -0.21
C THR A 158 8.91 6.83 -0.68
N ILE A 159 9.75 6.28 0.19
CA ILE A 159 10.60 5.11 -0.13
C ILE A 159 9.72 3.88 -0.39
N SER A 160 8.74 3.60 0.46
CA SER A 160 7.79 2.49 0.30
C SER A 160 7.05 2.59 -1.04
N GLU A 161 6.54 3.76 -1.37
CA GLU A 161 5.84 4.02 -2.63
C GLU A 161 6.75 3.88 -3.86
N GLN A 162 8.02 4.32 -3.77
CA GLN A 162 9.00 4.10 -4.82
C GLN A 162 9.31 2.62 -5.00
N GLY A 163 9.48 1.85 -3.92
CA GLY A 163 9.69 0.42 -3.96
C GLY A 163 8.54 -0.34 -4.62
N LYS A 164 7.28 0.03 -4.30
CA LYS A 164 6.08 -0.51 -4.96
C LYS A 164 6.09 -0.23 -6.47
N LYS A 165 6.30 1.03 -6.86
CA LYS A 165 6.38 1.44 -8.27
C LYS A 165 7.51 0.75 -9.02
N GLU A 166 8.68 0.61 -8.39
CA GLU A 166 9.81 -0.08 -8.99
C GLU A 166 9.50 -1.56 -9.22
N LYS A 167 8.91 -2.24 -8.23
CA LYS A 167 8.49 -3.64 -8.36
C LYS A 167 7.47 -3.81 -9.49
N GLU A 168 6.44 -2.96 -9.54
CA GLU A 168 5.45 -2.95 -10.63
C GLU A 168 6.09 -2.68 -12.00
N TYR A 169 7.05 -1.76 -12.07
CA TYR A 169 7.79 -1.47 -13.29
C TYR A 169 8.64 -2.66 -13.72
N GLN A 170 9.36 -3.29 -12.78
CA GLN A 170 10.16 -4.48 -13.04
C GLN A 170 9.28 -5.63 -13.54
N ASP A 171 8.12 -5.85 -12.91
CA ASP A 171 7.18 -6.91 -13.31
C ASP A 171 6.59 -6.66 -14.70
N ARG A 172 6.19 -5.42 -15.01
CA ARG A 172 5.76 -5.05 -16.37
C ARG A 172 6.88 -5.14 -17.40
N SER A 173 8.10 -4.77 -17.02
CA SER A 173 9.28 -4.84 -17.89
C SER A 173 9.66 -6.29 -18.22
N LYS A 174 9.57 -7.21 -17.25
CA LYS A 174 9.74 -8.64 -17.49
C LYS A 174 8.73 -9.17 -18.50
N VAL A 175 7.45 -8.83 -18.32
CA VAL A 175 6.38 -9.19 -19.28
C VAL A 175 6.70 -8.64 -20.67
N ARG A 176 7.01 -7.35 -20.80
CA ARG A 176 7.33 -6.73 -22.09
C ARG A 176 8.50 -7.42 -22.79
N ARG A 177 9.57 -7.76 -22.06
CA ARG A 177 10.71 -8.50 -22.63
C ARG A 177 10.32 -9.90 -23.11
N ALA A 178 9.47 -10.60 -22.34
CA ALA A 178 8.97 -11.91 -22.73
C ALA A 178 8.16 -11.82 -24.04
N LEU A 179 7.26 -10.84 -24.15
CA LEU A 179 6.46 -10.63 -25.36
C LEU A 179 7.32 -10.27 -26.57
N ASN A 180 8.33 -9.42 -26.40
CA ASN A 180 9.25 -9.04 -27.48
C ASN A 180 10.13 -10.22 -27.97
N SER A 181 10.22 -11.31 -27.21
CA SER A 181 10.94 -12.51 -27.64
C SER A 181 10.13 -13.42 -28.57
N LEU A 182 8.82 -13.21 -28.61
CA LEU A 182 7.89 -13.96 -29.46
C LEU A 182 7.88 -13.35 -30.87
N SER A 183 7.86 -14.21 -31.89
CA SER A 183 7.50 -13.80 -33.24
C SER A 183 6.01 -13.48 -33.31
N TYR A 184 5.57 -12.82 -34.39
CA TYR A 184 4.17 -12.48 -34.59
C TYR A 184 3.23 -13.71 -34.41
N SER A 185 3.51 -14.81 -35.11
CA SER A 185 2.71 -16.04 -35.00
C SER A 185 2.80 -16.70 -33.64
N GLU A 186 3.95 -16.58 -32.94
CA GLU A 186 4.07 -17.08 -31.57
C GLU A 186 3.29 -16.22 -30.57
N LEU A 187 3.15 -14.91 -30.83
CA LEU A 187 2.36 -14.00 -30.01
C LEU A 187 0.87 -14.26 -30.18
N GLU A 188 0.39 -14.48 -31.41
CA GLU A 188 -0.97 -14.95 -31.67
C GLU A 188 -1.25 -16.30 -30.99
N ALA A 189 -0.33 -17.26 -31.13
CA ALA A 189 -0.45 -18.54 -30.45
C ALA A 189 -0.48 -18.39 -28.93
N ALA A 190 0.34 -17.51 -28.36
CA ALA A 190 0.32 -17.22 -26.92
C ALA A 190 -1.03 -16.66 -26.46
N ASN A 191 -1.63 -15.74 -27.23
CA ASN A 191 -2.96 -15.20 -26.94
C ASN A 191 -4.02 -16.31 -26.92
N LEU A 192 -4.02 -17.17 -27.95
CA LEU A 192 -4.94 -18.31 -28.05
C LEU A 192 -4.78 -19.26 -26.86
N ILE A 193 -3.54 -19.63 -26.52
CA ILE A 193 -3.23 -20.52 -25.39
C ILE A 193 -3.76 -19.96 -24.08
N LEU A 194 -3.55 -18.67 -23.82
CA LEU A 194 -3.97 -18.03 -22.59
C LEU A 194 -5.50 -17.84 -22.52
N SER A 195 -6.16 -17.60 -23.65
CA SER A 195 -7.62 -17.53 -23.72
C SER A 195 -8.32 -18.87 -23.46
N GLU A 196 -7.61 -20.00 -23.62
CA GLU A 196 -8.11 -21.33 -23.29
C GLU A 196 -7.95 -21.70 -21.81
N LEU A 197 -7.26 -20.88 -21.02
CA LEU A 197 -7.12 -21.09 -19.57
C LEU A 197 -8.35 -20.55 -18.83
N ASP A 198 -8.74 -21.23 -17.76
CA ASP A 198 -9.77 -20.75 -16.84
C ASP A 198 -9.10 -19.96 -15.71
N GLY A 199 -8.89 -18.66 -15.95
CA GLY A 199 -8.16 -17.78 -15.05
C GLY A 199 -6.63 -17.84 -15.24
N LEU A 200 -5.89 -18.26 -14.22
CA LEU A 200 -4.41 -18.28 -14.23
C LEU A 200 -3.80 -19.66 -14.47
N GLU A 201 -4.60 -20.72 -14.57
CA GLU A 201 -4.10 -22.07 -14.80
C GLU A 201 -5.11 -22.92 -15.58
N GLY A 202 -4.62 -23.97 -16.25
CA GLY A 202 -5.48 -24.82 -17.06
C GLY A 202 -4.72 -25.93 -17.79
N LEU A 203 -5.49 -26.79 -18.45
CA LEU A 203 -4.97 -27.89 -19.25
C LEU A 203 -5.09 -27.57 -20.74
N LEU A 204 -3.94 -27.45 -21.40
CA LEU A 204 -3.86 -27.15 -22.82
C LEU A 204 -3.63 -28.42 -23.64
N VAL A 205 -4.47 -28.65 -24.65
CA VAL A 205 -4.24 -29.69 -25.66
C VAL A 205 -3.81 -29.03 -26.96
N ALA A 206 -2.50 -28.97 -27.21
CA ALA A 206 -1.91 -28.24 -28.34
C ALA A 206 -2.46 -28.69 -29.72
N SER A 207 -2.80 -29.97 -29.89
CA SER A 207 -3.41 -30.45 -31.13
C SER A 207 -4.79 -29.84 -31.38
N LYS A 208 -5.62 -29.72 -30.33
CA LYS A 208 -6.97 -29.17 -30.44
C LYS A 208 -6.95 -27.69 -30.82
N VAL A 209 -6.02 -26.93 -30.25
CA VAL A 209 -5.83 -25.50 -30.57
C VAL A 209 -5.28 -25.33 -31.99
N ALA A 210 -4.29 -26.12 -32.37
CA ALA A 210 -3.70 -26.10 -33.71
C ALA A 210 -4.75 -26.37 -34.81
N ASP A 211 -5.55 -27.42 -34.63
CA ASP A 211 -6.53 -27.85 -35.63
C ASP A 211 -7.71 -26.86 -35.74
N ARG A 212 -8.09 -26.17 -34.65
CA ARG A 212 -9.18 -25.18 -34.64
C ARG A 212 -8.78 -23.85 -35.27
N GLU A 213 -7.58 -23.36 -34.96
CA GLU A 213 -7.11 -22.03 -35.37
C GLU A 213 -6.26 -22.07 -36.64
N GLY A 214 -6.02 -23.25 -37.22
CA GLY A 214 -5.23 -23.42 -38.43
C GLY A 214 -3.75 -23.12 -38.28
N ILE A 215 -3.21 -23.19 -37.05
CA ILE A 215 -1.80 -22.95 -36.75
C ILE A 215 -1.01 -24.24 -36.56
N THR A 216 0.30 -24.20 -36.80
CA THR A 216 1.14 -25.39 -36.57
C THR A 216 1.40 -25.62 -35.08
N ARG A 217 1.37 -26.89 -34.65
CA ARG A 217 1.66 -27.27 -33.25
C ARG A 217 3.03 -26.81 -32.76
N SER A 218 4.02 -26.70 -33.66
CA SER A 218 5.36 -26.23 -33.34
C SER A 218 5.38 -24.76 -32.89
N ILE A 219 4.51 -23.90 -33.45
CA ILE A 219 4.38 -22.50 -33.03
C ILE A 219 3.87 -22.41 -31.59
N ILE A 220 2.84 -23.19 -31.24
CA ILE A 220 2.29 -23.28 -29.88
C ILE A 220 3.37 -23.71 -28.87
N VAL A 221 4.10 -24.77 -29.19
CA VAL A 221 5.16 -25.30 -28.31
C VAL A 221 6.31 -24.29 -28.16
N ASN A 222 6.69 -23.60 -29.24
CA ASN A 222 7.74 -22.58 -29.18
C ASN A 222 7.32 -21.37 -28.36
N ALA A 223 6.08 -20.89 -28.50
CA ALA A 223 5.54 -19.81 -27.70
C ALA A 223 5.57 -20.14 -26.20
N LEU A 224 5.08 -21.33 -25.82
CA LEU A 224 5.13 -21.82 -24.44
C LEU A 224 6.56 -21.90 -23.91
N ARG A 225 7.49 -22.48 -24.69
CA ARG A 225 8.89 -22.62 -24.29
C ARG A 225 9.56 -21.26 -24.05
N LYS A 226 9.27 -20.26 -24.89
CA LYS A 226 9.81 -18.89 -24.73
C LYS A 226 9.22 -18.19 -23.50
N LEU A 227 7.92 -18.30 -23.28
CA LEU A 227 7.26 -17.75 -22.09
C LEU A 227 7.75 -18.41 -20.80
N GLU A 228 7.97 -19.73 -20.82
CA GLU A 228 8.52 -20.48 -19.70
C GLU A 228 9.98 -20.09 -19.43
N SER A 229 10.80 -19.97 -20.47
CA SER A 229 12.18 -19.49 -20.37
C SER A 229 12.27 -18.05 -19.82
N ALA A 230 11.23 -17.22 -20.02
CA ALA A 230 11.13 -15.88 -19.47
C ALA A 230 10.54 -15.85 -18.05
N GLY A 231 10.17 -17.01 -17.49
CA GLY A 231 9.57 -17.12 -16.15
C GLY A 231 8.14 -16.58 -16.08
N MET A 232 7.45 -16.47 -17.22
CA MET A 232 6.08 -15.94 -17.28
C MET A 232 5.03 -17.03 -17.07
N VAL A 233 5.33 -18.26 -17.50
CA VAL A 233 4.47 -19.43 -17.31
C VAL A 233 5.27 -20.61 -16.79
N TYR A 234 4.59 -21.53 -16.12
CA TYR A 234 5.06 -22.85 -15.80
C TYR A 234 4.33 -23.85 -16.68
N SER A 235 5.06 -24.77 -17.32
CA SER A 235 4.47 -25.82 -18.14
C SER A 235 4.87 -27.20 -17.64
N LYS A 236 3.90 -28.13 -17.61
CA LYS A 236 4.14 -29.54 -17.26
C LYS A 236 3.40 -30.44 -18.24
N SER A 237 4.16 -31.21 -19.02
CA SER A 237 3.60 -32.22 -19.92
C SER A 237 2.93 -33.35 -19.13
N LEU A 238 1.68 -33.67 -19.48
CA LEU A 238 0.92 -34.83 -18.99
C LEU A 238 0.78 -35.90 -20.07
N GLY A 239 1.65 -35.86 -21.09
CA GLY A 239 1.61 -36.76 -22.24
C GLY A 239 0.37 -36.55 -23.10
N MET A 240 -0.36 -37.63 -23.38
CA MET A 240 -1.55 -37.59 -24.25
C MET A 240 -2.72 -36.77 -23.68
N LYS A 241 -2.72 -36.50 -22.37
CA LYS A 241 -3.75 -35.66 -21.73
C LYS A 241 -3.56 -34.17 -22.00
N GLY A 242 -2.40 -33.77 -22.54
CA GLY A 242 -2.05 -32.38 -22.80
C GLY A 242 -0.95 -31.85 -21.87
N THR A 243 -0.86 -30.54 -21.78
CA THR A 243 0.13 -29.82 -20.98
C THR A 243 -0.60 -28.96 -19.95
N PHE A 244 -0.29 -29.13 -18.67
CA PHE A 244 -0.74 -28.21 -17.64
C PHE A 244 0.08 -26.92 -17.75
N VAL A 245 -0.61 -25.78 -17.80
CA VAL A 245 0.00 -24.45 -17.89
C VAL A 245 -0.51 -23.61 -16.73
N LYS A 246 0.42 -22.90 -16.08
CA LYS A 246 0.13 -21.94 -15.02
C LYS A 246 0.83 -20.62 -15.29
N VAL A 247 0.09 -19.52 -15.27
CA VAL A 247 0.61 -18.16 -15.40
C VAL A 247 1.23 -17.74 -14.07
N LEU A 248 2.51 -17.36 -14.11
CA LEU A 248 3.27 -16.92 -12.93
C LEU A 248 3.13 -15.41 -12.69
N ASN A 249 2.93 -14.63 -13.75
CA ASN A 249 2.72 -13.19 -13.67
C ASN A 249 1.36 -12.80 -14.28
N PRO A 250 0.35 -12.43 -13.45
CA PRO A 250 -0.99 -12.07 -13.93
C PRO A 250 -1.01 -10.92 -14.94
N ASN A 251 -0.01 -10.03 -14.92
CA ASN A 251 0.09 -8.92 -15.87
C ASN A 251 0.26 -9.41 -17.32
N LEU A 252 0.69 -10.66 -17.52
CA LEU A 252 0.87 -11.27 -18.84
C LEU A 252 -0.43 -11.29 -19.66
N LEU A 253 -1.55 -11.68 -19.04
CA LEU A 253 -2.86 -11.80 -19.70
C LEU A 253 -3.28 -10.46 -20.30
N SER A 254 -3.34 -9.44 -19.45
CA SER A 254 -3.71 -8.08 -19.87
C SER A 254 -2.74 -7.46 -20.89
N ALA A 255 -1.45 -7.82 -20.83
CA ALA A 255 -0.45 -7.30 -21.75
C ALA A 255 -0.57 -7.93 -23.15
N ILE A 256 -0.85 -9.24 -23.22
CA ILE A 256 -1.02 -9.95 -24.48
C ILE A 256 -2.27 -9.48 -25.22
N GLU A 257 -3.40 -9.34 -24.52
CA GLU A 257 -4.65 -8.84 -25.11
C GLU A 257 -4.47 -7.45 -25.75
N LYS A 258 -3.80 -6.53 -25.04
CA LYS A 258 -3.52 -5.18 -25.55
C LYS A 258 -2.66 -5.20 -26.80
N VAL A 259 -1.63 -6.05 -26.81
CA VAL A 259 -0.70 -6.14 -27.93
C VAL A 259 -1.41 -6.76 -29.14
N ALA A 260 -2.17 -7.83 -28.95
CA ALA A 260 -2.97 -8.46 -30.02
C ALA A 260 -3.98 -7.47 -30.63
N THR A 261 -4.67 -6.67 -29.79
CA THR A 261 -5.65 -5.67 -30.24
C THR A 261 -4.99 -4.55 -31.05
N SER A 262 -3.85 -4.02 -30.57
CA SER A 262 -3.11 -2.95 -31.27
C SER A 262 -2.58 -3.39 -32.64
N TYR A 263 -2.27 -4.68 -32.83
CA TYR A 263 -1.83 -5.20 -34.12
C TYR A 263 -2.99 -5.41 -35.10
N LEU A 264 -4.18 -5.79 -34.62
CA LEU A 264 -5.40 -5.87 -35.43
C LEU A 264 -5.82 -4.48 -35.96
N GLU A 265 -5.65 -3.42 -35.18
CA GLU A 265 -5.94 -2.05 -35.61
C GLU A 265 -4.94 -1.49 -36.63
N MET A 266 -3.72 -2.04 -36.71
CA MET A 266 -2.72 -1.64 -37.72
C MET A 266 -2.86 -2.38 -39.06
N THR A 267 -3.71 -3.41 -39.14
CA THR A 267 -3.92 -4.23 -40.35
C THR A 267 -5.24 -3.93 -41.07
N VAL A 268 -6.02 -2.98 -40.58
CA VAL A 268 -7.25 -2.41 -41.19
C VAL A 268 -6.96 -1.01 -41.69
#